data_AF-A0A2E1LV23-F1
#
_entry.id   AF-A0A2E1LV23-F1
#
_cell.length_a   1.000
_cell.length_b   1.000
_cell.length_c   1.000
_cell.angle_alpha   90.00
_cell.angle_beta   90.00
_cell.angle_gamma   90.00
#
_symmetry.space_group_name_H-M   'P 1'
#
loop_
_entity.id
_entity.type
_entity.pdbx_description
1 polymer ?
#
loop_
_entity_poly.entity_id
_entity_poly.type
_entity_poly.pdbx_seq_one_letter_code
_entity_poly.pdbx_strand_id
1 'polypeptide(L)'
;SECVDIWVGLGMLSNPQFNPLWNASCELLGCTYEQACNYLVSANVDDGSCEWTSCTVHGCTYANADNYSSLATHDDGTCTFEGTSCETDFDNDGAVATSDLLIFLADYGEICLD
;
A
#
# COMPACT_ATOMS: atom_id res chain seq x y z
N SER A 1 27.17 -6.03 24.68
CA SER A 1 26.76 -7.43 24.82
C SER A 1 26.25 -7.88 23.47
N GLU A 2 27.11 -8.53 22.69
CA GLU A 2 26.78 -8.99 21.35
C GLU A 2 26.03 -10.32 21.46
N CYS A 3 24.71 -10.28 21.35
CA CYS A 3 23.84 -11.46 21.29
C CYS A 3 23.81 -12.13 19.91
N VAL A 4 24.58 -11.62 18.94
CA VAL A 4 24.48 -12.03 17.54
C VAL A 4 25.53 -13.06 17.12
N ASP A 5 26.62 -13.25 17.87
CA ASP A 5 27.65 -14.22 17.52
C ASP A 5 28.18 -14.99 18.74
N ILE A 6 27.84 -16.28 18.82
CA ILE A 6 28.61 -17.24 19.64
C ILE A 6 29.41 -18.12 18.69
N TRP A 7 30.72 -17.93 18.71
CA TRP A 7 31.68 -18.77 18.01
C TRP A 7 31.83 -20.10 18.75
N VAL A 8 31.41 -21.20 18.12
CA VAL A 8 31.71 -22.56 18.60
C VAL A 8 32.70 -23.20 17.64
N GLY A 9 33.99 -22.92 17.84
CA GLY A 9 35.04 -23.27 16.88
C GLY A 9 35.15 -22.26 15.72
N LEU A 10 35.32 -22.73 14.48
CA LEU A 10 35.47 -21.89 13.27
C LEU A 10 34.14 -21.62 12.52
N GLY A 11 32.99 -21.89 13.15
CA GLY A 11 31.67 -21.69 12.54
C GLY A 11 30.72 -20.90 13.44
N MET A 12 29.90 -20.05 12.81
CA MET A 12 28.78 -19.35 13.44
C MET A 12 27.56 -20.28 13.48
N LEU A 13 26.97 -20.49 14.67
CA LEU A 13 25.74 -21.27 14.84
C LEU A 13 24.56 -20.33 15.09
N SER A 14 23.63 -20.25 14.13
CA SER A 14 22.38 -19.48 14.22
C SER A 14 21.18 -20.32 14.70
N ASN A 15 21.40 -21.49 15.32
CA ASN A 15 20.33 -22.41 15.72
C ASN A 15 19.94 -22.26 17.20
N PRO A 16 18.70 -21.82 17.51
CA PRO A 16 18.25 -21.46 18.86
C PRO A 16 18.09 -22.63 19.86
N GLN A 17 17.95 -23.87 19.42
CA GLN A 17 17.44 -24.95 20.29
C GLN A 17 18.50 -25.72 21.09
N PHE A 18 19.79 -25.40 20.95
CA PHE A 18 20.89 -26.12 21.62
C PHE A 18 21.89 -25.20 22.37
N ASN A 19 21.50 -23.95 22.67
CA ASN A 19 22.36 -23.04 23.42
C ASN A 19 22.03 -23.06 24.92
N PRO A 20 22.86 -23.70 25.78
CA PRO A 20 22.69 -23.66 27.24
C PRO A 20 23.02 -22.29 27.86
N LEU A 21 23.53 -21.34 27.06
CA LEU A 21 23.73 -19.93 27.40
C LEU A 21 22.75 -19.00 26.67
N TRP A 22 21.62 -19.54 26.16
CA TRP A 22 20.47 -18.71 25.79
C TRP A 22 19.99 -18.02 27.06
N ASN A 23 20.54 -16.86 27.31
CA ASN A 23 20.05 -15.97 28.32
C ASN A 23 18.62 -15.60 27.93
N ALA A 24 17.64 -16.00 28.76
CA ALA A 24 16.24 -15.60 28.64
C ALA A 24 16.02 -14.06 28.74
N SER A 25 17.09 -13.27 28.87
CA SER A 25 17.13 -11.80 28.90
C SER A 25 17.82 -11.20 27.66
N CYS A 26 17.92 -11.90 26.53
CA CYS A 26 18.36 -11.26 25.29
C CYS A 26 17.18 -10.53 24.62
N GLU A 27 17.12 -9.22 24.83
CA GLU A 27 16.23 -8.32 24.11
C GLU A 27 16.84 -8.08 22.73
N LEU A 28 16.16 -8.55 21.68
CA LEU A 28 16.46 -8.16 20.31
C LEU A 28 15.55 -6.99 19.95
N LEU A 29 16.17 -5.82 19.90
CA LEU A 29 15.54 -4.56 19.55
C LEU A 29 15.26 -4.50 18.05
N GLY A 30 14.09 -3.98 17.71
CA GLY A 30 13.67 -3.74 16.34
C GLY A 30 12.15 -3.65 16.24
N CYS A 31 11.63 -3.29 15.07
CA CYS A 31 10.18 -3.20 14.91
C CYS A 31 9.50 -4.57 15.02
N THR A 32 8.60 -4.74 15.99
CA THR A 32 7.88 -6.00 16.25
C THR A 32 6.52 -6.10 15.55
N TYR A 33 6.12 -5.07 14.82
CA TYR A 33 4.80 -5.02 14.17
C TYR A 33 4.89 -5.47 12.72
N GLU A 34 4.24 -6.60 12.39
CA GLU A 34 4.23 -7.19 11.04
C GLU A 34 3.72 -6.26 9.93
N GLN A 35 2.97 -5.21 10.30
CA GLN A 35 2.42 -4.24 9.36
C GLN A 35 3.36 -3.04 9.12
N ALA A 36 4.49 -2.98 9.81
CA ALA A 36 5.50 -1.95 9.57
C ALA A 36 6.40 -2.35 8.40
N CYS A 37 6.85 -1.36 7.65
CA CYS A 37 7.73 -1.50 6.50
C CYS A 37 9.10 -2.10 6.85
N ASN A 38 9.55 -1.90 8.08
CA ASN A 38 10.80 -2.41 8.61
C ASN A 38 10.58 -3.48 9.71
N TYR A 39 9.48 -4.25 9.63
CA TYR A 39 9.24 -5.37 10.52
C TYR A 39 10.44 -6.32 10.58
N LEU A 40 10.91 -6.61 11.79
CA LEU A 40 12.00 -7.56 12.04
C LEU A 40 11.44 -8.78 12.77
N VAL A 41 11.27 -9.89 12.04
CA VAL A 41 10.72 -11.15 12.57
C VAL A 41 11.49 -11.72 13.77
N SER A 42 12.76 -11.36 13.91
CA SER A 42 13.59 -11.79 15.03
C SER A 42 13.44 -10.89 16.27
N ALA A 43 12.92 -9.67 16.13
CA ALA A 43 12.81 -8.71 17.23
C ALA A 43 11.75 -9.18 18.25
N ASN A 44 12.07 -9.05 19.53
CA ASN A 44 11.18 -9.42 20.64
C ASN A 44 10.88 -8.23 21.58
N VAL A 45 11.53 -7.10 21.37
CA VAL A 45 11.28 -5.83 22.04
C VAL A 45 11.21 -4.74 20.98
N ASP A 46 10.07 -4.04 20.92
CA ASP A 46 9.93 -2.86 20.07
C ASP A 46 10.89 -1.76 20.57
N ASP A 47 11.68 -1.23 19.65
CA ASP A 47 12.63 -0.15 19.92
C ASP A 47 12.10 1.23 19.50
N GLY A 48 10.85 1.28 19.02
CA GLY A 48 10.21 2.49 18.54
C GLY A 48 10.72 2.94 17.18
N SER A 49 11.51 2.11 16.46
CA SER A 49 12.02 2.42 15.12
C SER A 49 11.04 2.05 13.99
N CYS A 50 9.84 1.54 14.30
CA CYS A 50 8.87 1.14 13.29
C CYS A 50 8.54 2.24 12.28
N GLU A 51 8.78 1.95 11.01
CA GLU A 51 8.44 2.80 9.89
C GLU A 51 7.15 2.29 9.25
N TRP A 52 6.18 3.17 9.09
CA TRP A 52 4.85 2.80 8.56
C TRP A 52 4.68 3.16 7.08
N THR A 53 5.53 4.04 6.56
CA THR A 53 5.34 4.65 5.23
C THR A 53 6.54 4.49 4.30
N SER A 54 7.67 3.94 4.76
CA SER A 54 8.88 3.85 3.92
C SER A 54 8.77 2.84 2.77
N CYS A 55 7.89 1.85 2.92
CA CYS A 55 7.53 0.87 1.88
C CYS A 55 6.26 1.27 1.11
N THR A 56 5.60 2.37 1.49
CA THR A 56 4.45 2.89 0.74
C THR A 56 4.93 3.88 -0.29
N VAL A 57 4.56 3.65 -1.55
CA VAL A 57 4.79 4.62 -2.62
C VAL A 57 3.46 5.30 -2.89
N HIS A 58 3.40 6.59 -2.59
CA HIS A 58 2.23 7.42 -2.83
C HIS A 58 2.20 7.88 -4.28
N GLY A 59 1.02 7.82 -4.89
CA GLY A 59 0.75 8.28 -6.24
C GLY A 59 -0.56 7.72 -6.75
N CYS A 60 -0.96 8.07 -7.97
CA CYS A 60 -2.24 7.60 -8.49
C CYS A 60 -2.23 6.08 -8.78
N THR A 61 -3.15 5.35 -8.15
CA THR A 61 -3.28 3.88 -8.30
C THR A 61 -4.29 3.44 -9.36
N TYR A 62 -5.04 4.39 -9.94
CA TYR A 62 -6.08 4.11 -10.93
C TYR A 62 -5.48 4.02 -12.33
N ALA A 63 -5.53 2.84 -12.94
CA ALA A 63 -4.94 2.58 -14.27
C ALA A 63 -5.51 3.46 -15.40
N ASN A 64 -6.67 4.08 -15.21
CA ASN A 64 -7.33 4.98 -16.14
C ASN A 64 -7.08 6.47 -15.87
N ALA A 65 -6.23 6.82 -14.89
CA ALA A 65 -5.80 8.19 -14.66
C ALA A 65 -4.61 8.56 -15.57
N ASP A 66 -4.49 9.81 -15.99
CA ASP A 66 -3.37 10.24 -16.86
C ASP A 66 -2.04 10.22 -16.12
N ASN A 67 -2.08 10.46 -14.82
CA ASN A 67 -0.92 10.40 -13.92
C ASN A 67 -0.85 9.06 -13.16
N TYR A 68 -1.44 7.99 -13.70
CA TYR A 68 -1.30 6.65 -13.14
C TYR A 68 0.17 6.26 -12.95
N SER A 69 0.49 5.73 -11.76
CA SER A 69 1.80 5.18 -11.44
C SER A 69 1.68 3.71 -11.07
N SER A 70 2.29 2.84 -11.88
CA SER A 70 2.36 1.40 -11.58
C SER A 70 3.24 1.06 -10.37
N LEU A 71 4.00 2.04 -9.87
CA LEU A 71 4.80 1.91 -8.65
C LEU A 71 4.02 2.35 -7.41
N ALA A 72 2.92 3.09 -7.56
CA ALA A 72 2.12 3.52 -6.42
C ALA A 72 1.45 2.33 -5.74
N THR A 73 1.64 2.20 -4.43
CA THR A 73 0.96 1.20 -3.60
C THR A 73 -0.21 1.79 -2.84
N HIS A 74 -0.27 3.12 -2.73
CA HIS A 74 -1.33 3.87 -2.05
C HIS A 74 -1.71 5.12 -2.84
N ASP A 75 -3.01 5.33 -3.02
CA ASP A 75 -3.51 6.55 -3.62
C ASP A 75 -3.22 7.75 -2.71
N ASP A 76 -2.73 8.84 -3.31
CA ASP A 76 -2.45 10.10 -2.63
C ASP A 76 -3.47 11.20 -2.95
N GLY A 77 -4.51 10.86 -3.73
CA GLY A 77 -5.57 11.77 -4.11
C GLY A 77 -5.16 12.77 -5.18
N THR A 78 -4.00 12.60 -5.81
CA THR A 78 -3.52 13.49 -6.89
C THR A 78 -3.96 13.05 -8.27
N CYS A 79 -4.70 11.95 -8.41
CA CYS A 79 -5.14 11.41 -9.69
C CYS A 79 -5.82 12.47 -10.59
N THR A 80 -5.32 12.60 -11.82
CA THR A 80 -5.93 13.42 -12.86
C THR A 80 -6.57 12.50 -13.89
N PHE A 81 -7.73 12.93 -14.35
CA PHE A 81 -8.43 12.31 -15.46
C PHE A 81 -8.70 13.47 -16.40
N GLU A 82 -7.90 13.63 -17.46
CA GLU A 82 -8.13 14.62 -18.48
C GLU A 82 -9.49 14.29 -19.07
N GLY A 83 -10.37 15.28 -19.01
CA GLY A 83 -11.75 15.16 -19.45
C GLY A 83 -11.81 14.80 -20.93
N THR A 84 -11.78 13.52 -21.24
CA THR A 84 -12.90 12.99 -22.00
C THR A 84 -14.10 13.21 -21.09
N SER A 85 -15.00 14.12 -21.47
CA SER A 85 -16.40 14.11 -21.03
C SER A 85 -16.75 12.70 -20.59
N CYS A 86 -17.19 12.52 -19.35
CA CYS A 86 -17.72 11.23 -18.95
C CYS A 86 -18.69 10.83 -20.08
N GLU A 87 -18.55 9.64 -20.69
CA GLU A 87 -19.34 9.31 -21.89
C GLU A 87 -20.86 9.41 -21.64
N THR A 88 -21.25 9.47 -20.37
CA THR A 88 -22.59 9.61 -19.84
C THR A 88 -22.85 10.97 -19.16
N ASP A 89 -22.01 11.97 -19.36
CA ASP A 89 -22.30 13.38 -19.05
C ASP A 89 -23.04 13.96 -20.25
N PHE A 90 -24.37 13.83 -20.21
CA PHE A 90 -25.23 14.15 -21.35
C PHE A 90 -25.58 15.65 -21.41
N ASP A 91 -25.49 16.38 -20.29
CA ASP A 91 -25.66 17.84 -20.28
C ASP A 91 -24.34 18.64 -20.35
N ASN A 92 -23.19 17.97 -20.33
CA ASN A 92 -21.85 18.54 -20.35
C ASN A 92 -21.60 19.51 -19.17
N ASP A 93 -22.17 19.22 -18.00
CA ASP A 93 -21.97 20.02 -16.78
C ASP A 93 -20.69 19.63 -16.00
N GLY A 94 -20.00 18.59 -16.45
CA GLY A 94 -18.76 18.09 -15.84
C GLY A 94 -18.98 17.09 -14.70
N ALA A 95 -20.21 16.58 -14.51
CA ALA A 95 -20.54 15.52 -13.59
C ALA A 95 -21.32 14.38 -14.26
N VAL A 96 -21.33 13.20 -13.64
CA VAL A 96 -22.33 12.16 -13.93
C VAL A 96 -23.29 12.12 -12.75
N ALA A 97 -24.47 12.69 -12.94
CA ALA A 97 -25.48 12.88 -11.91
C ALA A 97 -26.87 12.39 -12.36
N THR A 98 -27.88 12.63 -11.52
CA THR A 98 -29.26 12.27 -11.85
C THR A 98 -29.79 13.07 -13.05
N SER A 99 -29.27 14.28 -13.31
CA SER A 99 -29.59 15.07 -14.50
C SER A 99 -29.25 14.31 -15.78
N ASP A 100 -28.06 13.73 -15.89
CA ASP A 100 -27.65 12.92 -17.04
C ASP A 100 -28.51 11.69 -17.23
N LEU A 101 -28.77 10.97 -16.14
CA LEU A 101 -29.64 9.80 -16.18
C LEU A 101 -31.05 10.18 -16.66
N LEU A 102 -31.57 11.33 -16.25
CA LEU A 102 -32.87 11.82 -16.68
C LEU A 102 -32.88 12.20 -18.17
N ILE A 103 -31.78 12.72 -18.71
CA ILE A 103 -31.64 12.98 -20.15
C ILE A 103 -31.67 11.67 -20.93
N PHE A 104 -30.88 10.68 -20.51
CA PHE A 104 -30.91 9.36 -21.12
C PHE A 104 -32.32 8.74 -21.10
N LEU A 105 -33.00 8.82 -19.96
CA LEU A 105 -34.34 8.25 -19.81
C LEU A 105 -35.42 9.05 -20.55
N ALA A 106 -35.21 10.34 -20.81
CA ALA A 106 -36.12 11.15 -21.61
C ALA A 106 -36.12 10.72 -23.08
N ASP A 107 -34.95 10.36 -23.62
CA ASP A 107 -34.78 9.96 -25.02
C ASP A 107 -34.83 8.43 -25.21
N TYR A 108 -34.94 7.66 -24.12
CA TYR A 108 -34.97 6.21 -24.17
C TYR A 108 -36.18 5.69 -24.95
N GLY A 109 -35.92 5.11 -26.12
CA GLY A 109 -36.95 4.54 -27.00
C GLY A 109 -37.45 5.50 -28.08
N GLU A 110 -36.87 6.69 -28.20
CA GLU A 110 -37.09 7.55 -29.37
C GLU A 110 -36.56 6.87 -30.64
N ILE A 111 -37.29 7.05 -31.74
CA ILE A 111 -36.91 6.49 -33.04
C ILE A 111 -36.12 7.55 -33.81
N CYS A 112 -34.85 7.28 -34.08
CA CYS A 112 -34.03 8.14 -34.94
C CYS A 112 -34.59 8.14 -36.37
N LEU A 113 -34.79 9.33 -36.93
CA LEU A 113 -35.03 9.51 -38.36
C LEU A 113 -33.69 9.88 -38.99
N ASP A 114 -33.11 8.91 -39.71
CA ASP A 114 -31.87 9.08 -40.46
C ASP A 114 -31.97 10.19 -41.53
#